data_AF-A0ABD0PN05-F1
#
_entry.id   AF-A0ABD0PN05-F1
#
_cell.length_a   1.000
_cell.length_b   1.000
_cell.length_c   1.000
_cell.angle_alpha   90.00
_cell.angle_beta   90.00
_cell.angle_gamma   90.00
#
_symmetry.space_group_name_H-M   'P 1'
#
loop_
_entity.id
_entity.type
_entity.pdbx_description
1 polymer ?
#
loop_
_entity_poly.entity_id
_entity_poly.type
_entity_poly.pdbx_seq_one_letter_code
_entity_poly.pdbx_strand_id
1 'polypeptide(L)' 'LTIHMDDELRLIAQNSLQSLLVDFSDWREEVLLGYCSFLLREVQDTHQTLLDSSLKLLLQLLTQVWTHQRSAPL' A
#
# COMPACT_ATOMS: atom_id res chain seq x y z
N LEU A 1 -5.96 -6.52 4.70
CA LEU A 1 -4.97 -6.28 5.78
C LEU A 1 -5.70 -6.13 7.11
N THR A 2 -6.38 -7.19 7.56
CA THR A 2 -7.13 -7.17 8.81
C THR A 2 -6.55 -8.21 9.76
N ILE A 3 -6.91 -8.13 11.05
CA ILE A 3 -6.33 -8.98 12.10
C ILE A 3 -6.51 -10.49 11.84
N HIS A 4 -7.57 -10.88 11.14
CA HIS A 4 -7.88 -12.28 10.81
C HIS A 4 -7.30 -12.74 9.47
N MET A 5 -6.63 -11.85 8.74
CA MET A 5 -6.10 -12.17 7.42
C MET A 5 -4.77 -12.90 7.55
N ASP A 6 -4.71 -14.11 7.01
CA ASP A 6 -3.49 -14.93 6.98
C ASP A 6 -2.33 -14.19 6.30
N ASP A 7 -1.10 -14.52 6.71
CA ASP A 7 0.12 -13.89 6.24
C ASP A 7 0.34 -14.09 4.74
N GLU A 8 -0.08 -15.24 4.19
CA GLU A 8 -0.03 -15.48 2.73
C GLU A 8 -0.95 -14.52 1.97
N LEU A 9 -2.19 -14.36 2.43
CA LEU A 9 -3.14 -13.40 1.85
C LEU A 9 -2.63 -11.95 2.00
N ARG A 10 -1.90 -11.66 3.09
CA ARG A 10 -1.29 -10.36 3.32
C ARG A 10 -0.18 -10.07 2.33
N LEU A 11 0.69 -11.05 2.10
CA LEU A 11 1.74 -10.97 1.10
C LEU A 11 1.15 -10.79 -0.30
N ILE A 12 0.12 -11.56 -0.66
CA ILE A 12 -0.56 -11.44 -1.95
C ILE A 12 -1.14 -10.03 -2.12
N ALA A 13 -1.86 -9.52 -1.13
CA ALA A 13 -2.43 -8.18 -1.18
C ALA A 13 -1.34 -7.10 -1.35
N GLN A 14 -0.22 -7.22 -0.63
CA GLN A 14 0.93 -6.32 -0.75
C GLN A 14 1.54 -6.35 -2.17
N ASN A 15 1.72 -7.54 -2.74
CA ASN A 15 2.26 -7.70 -4.09
C ASN A 15 1.29 -7.15 -5.14
N SER A 16 -0.01 -7.38 -4.99
CA SER A 16 -1.03 -6.82 -5.88
C SER A 16 -1.05 -5.30 -5.86
N LEU A 17 -0.96 -4.67 -4.68
CA LEU A 17 -0.88 -3.20 -4.56
C LEU A 17 0.37 -2.65 -5.25
N GLN A 18 1.52 -3.30 -5.07
CA GLN A 18 2.77 -2.87 -5.72
C GLN A 18 2.69 -2.96 -7.24
N SER A 19 2.21 -4.10 -7.78
CA SER A 19 2.02 -4.28 -9.22
C SER A 19 1.05 -3.25 -9.79
N LEU A 20 -0.07 -2.97 -9.10
CA LEU A 20 -1.01 -1.91 -9.53
C LEU A 20 -0.33 -0.55 -9.71
N LEU A 21 0.54 -0.14 -8.78
CA LEU A 21 1.24 1.14 -8.88
C LEU A 21 2.31 1.18 -9.97
N VAL A 22 2.97 0.05 -10.25
CA VAL A 22 3.99 -0.05 -11.32
C VAL A 22 3.32 -0.05 -12.69
N ASP A 23 2.36 -0.96 -12.88
CA ASP A 23 1.82 -1.32 -14.19
C ASP A 23 0.71 -0.36 -14.65
N PHE A 24 0.05 0.34 -13.72
CA PHE A 24 -1.09 1.22 -14.01
C PHE A 24 -0.91 2.62 -13.41
N SER A 25 -0.19 3.49 -14.11
CA SER A 25 0.10 4.85 -13.65
C SER A 25 -1.15 5.69 -13.35
N ASP A 26 -2.22 5.49 -14.11
CA ASP A 26 -3.47 6.27 -13.99
C ASP A 26 -4.25 5.92 -12.71
N TRP A 27 -3.97 4.76 -12.12
CA TRP A 27 -4.67 4.26 -10.93
C TRP A 27 -3.92 4.57 -9.63
N ARG A 28 -2.72 5.17 -9.71
CA ARG A 28 -1.85 5.38 -8.54
C ARG A 28 -2.53 6.17 -7.43
N GLU A 29 -3.21 7.24 -7.79
CA GLU A 29 -3.91 8.10 -6.83
C GLU A 29 -5.05 7.33 -6.14
N GLU A 30 -5.92 6.67 -6.92
CA GLU A 30 -7.04 5.88 -6.41
C GLU A 30 -6.57 4.73 -5.49
N VAL A 31 -5.49 4.04 -5.87
CA VAL A 31 -4.91 2.94 -5.08
C VAL A 31 -4.35 3.45 -3.75
N LEU A 32 -3.62 4.57 -3.75
CA LEU A 32 -3.06 5.16 -2.54
C LEU A 32 -4.16 5.69 -1.61
N LEU A 33 -5.17 6.38 -2.15
CA LEU A 33 -6.31 6.89 -1.38
C LEU A 33 -7.16 5.76 -0.82
N GLY A 34 -7.41 4.72 -1.62
CA GLY A 34 -8.10 3.51 -1.19
C GLY A 34 -7.34 2.81 -0.06
N TYR A 35 -6.01 2.71 -0.16
CA TYR A 35 -5.19 2.14 0.88
C TYR A 35 -5.22 2.96 2.18
N CYS A 36 -5.06 4.28 2.12
CA CYS A 36 -5.19 5.17 3.28
C CYS A 36 -6.57 5.06 3.95
N SER A 37 -7.64 5.04 3.15
CA SER A 37 -9.01 4.88 3.64
C SER A 37 -9.22 3.53 4.31
N PHE A 38 -8.61 2.47 3.76
CA PHE A 38 -8.62 1.15 4.36
C PHE A 38 -7.92 1.16 5.74
N LEU A 39 -6.73 1.77 5.86
CA LEU A 39 -6.03 1.86 7.14
C LEU A 39 -6.85 2.55 8.22
N LEU A 40 -7.46 3.69 7.87
CA LEU A 40 -8.27 4.48 8.82
C LEU A 40 -9.52 3.73 9.32
N ARG A 41 -10.08 2.82 8.51
CA ARG A 41 -11.34 2.13 8.83
C ARG A 41 -11.11 0.75 9.44
N GLU A 42 -10.17 0.00 8.89
CA GLU A 42 -10.04 -1.44 9.13
C GLU A 42 -8.82 -1.78 10.00
N VAL A 43 -7.84 -0.89 10.13
CA VAL A 43 -6.68 -1.07 11.01
C VAL A 43 -6.86 -0.21 12.25
N GLN A 44 -7.52 -0.77 13.26
CA GLN A 44 -7.73 -0.09 14.55
C GLN A 44 -6.40 0.05 15.32
N ASP A 45 -6.23 1.17 16.04
CA ASP A 45 -5.04 1.53 16.84
C ASP A 45 -4.67 0.50 17.93
N THR A 46 -5.52 -0.48 18.18
CA THR A 46 -5.30 -1.57 19.15
C THR A 46 -4.22 -2.56 18.71
N HIS A 47 -3.82 -2.57 17.43
CA HIS A 47 -2.83 -3.51 16.87
C HIS A 47 -1.59 -2.80 16.34
N GLN A 48 -0.73 -2.34 17.26
CA GLN A 48 0.48 -1.57 16.94
C GLN A 48 1.38 -2.22 15.86
N THR A 49 1.57 -3.54 15.90
CA THR A 49 2.40 -4.24 14.90
C THR A 49 1.79 -4.25 13.50
N LEU A 50 0.46 -4.40 13.41
CA LEU A 50 -0.26 -4.38 12.14
C LEU A 50 -0.26 -2.96 11.55
N LEU A 51 -0.45 -1.96 12.41
CA LEU A 51 -0.37 -0.55 12.03
C LEU A 51 1.03 -0.18 11.53
N ASP A 52 2.09 -0.50 12.27
CA ASP A 52 3.48 -0.25 11.87
C ASP A 52 3.80 -0.91 10.52
N SER A 53 3.44 -2.18 10.33
CA SER A 53 3.67 -2.90 9.08
C SER A 53 2.92 -2.27 7.91
N SER A 54 1.70 -1.78 8.15
CA SER A 54 0.86 -1.15 7.13
C SER A 54 1.35 0.25 6.76
N LEU A 55 1.82 1.04 7.73
CA LEU A 55 2.43 2.34 7.48
C LEU A 55 3.76 2.22 6.73
N LYS A 56 4.56 1.19 7.04
CA LYS A 56 5.78 0.86 6.29
C LYS A 56 5.46 0.55 4.83
N LEU A 57 4.40 -0.22 4.57
CA LEU A 57 3.94 -0.47 3.20
C LEU A 57 3.50 0.84 2.53
N LEU A 58 2.70 1.67 3.18
CA LEU A 58 2.28 2.97 2.62
C LEU A 58 3.48 3.83 2.22
N LEU A 59 4.49 3.93 3.10
CA LEU A 59 5.72 4.67 2.83
C LEU A 59 6.48 4.09 1.62
N GLN A 60 6.57 2.76 1.54
CA GLN A 60 7.19 2.09 0.39
C GLN A 60 6.46 2.40 -0.92
N LEU A 61 5.11 2.32 -0.92
CA LEU A 61 4.28 2.62 -2.09
C LEU A 61 4.46 4.09 -2.54
N LEU A 62 4.45 5.04 -1.61
CA LEU A 62 4.67 6.46 -1.90
C LEU A 62 6.08 6.73 -2.47
N THR A 63 7.09 6.10 -1.87
CA THR A 63 8.49 6.24 -2.33
C THR A 63 8.66 5.68 -3.73
N GLN A 64 8.04 4.52 -4.02
CA GLN A 64 8.10 3.88 -5.33
C GLN A 64 7.43 4.73 -6.42
N VAL A 65 6.29 5.35 -6.13
CA VAL A 65 5.62 6.26 -7.07
C VAL A 65 6.52 7.46 -7.38
N TRP A 66 7.13 8.05 -6.35
CA TRP A 66 7.99 9.21 -6.51
C TRP A 66 9.28 8.90 -7.29
N THR A 67 9.95 7.79 -7.00
CA THR A 67 11.16 7.40 -7.73
C THR A 67 10.85 7.05 -9.18
N HIS A 68 9.75 6.35 -9.44
CA HIS A 68 9.34 5.99 -10.80
C HIS A 68 8.99 7.22 -11.65
N GLN A 69 8.30 8.21 -11.07
CA GLN A 69 8.06 9.49 -11.75
C GLN A 69 9.36 10.23 -12.08
N ARG A 70 10.36 10.17 -11.19
CA ARG A 70 11.65 10.84 -11.39
C ARG A 70 12.54 10.18 -12.45
N SER A 71 12.29 8.91 -12.76
CA SER A 71 12.99 8.15 -13.81
C SER A 71 12.36 8.27 -15.21
N ALA A 72 11.19 8.89 -15.34
CA ALA A 72 10.60 9.16 -16.65
C ALA A 72 11.43 10.25 -17.36
N PRO A 73 11.99 10.00 -18.56
CA PRO A 73 12.73 11.02 -19.29
C PRO A 73 11.80 12.17 -19.71
N LEU A 74 12.29 13.40 -19.58
CA LEU A 74 11.67 14.64 -20.05
C LEU A 74 11.34 14.59 -21.55
#